data_AF-A0A533UWU3-F1
#
_entry.id   AF-A0A533UWU3-F1
#
_cell.length_a   1.000
_cell.length_b   1.000
_cell.length_c   1.000
_cell.angle_alpha   90.00
_cell.angle_beta   90.00
_cell.angle_gamma   90.00
#
_symmetry.space_group_name_H-M   'P 1'
#
loop_
_entity.id
_entity.type
_entity.pdbx_description
1 polymer ?
#
loop_
_entity_poly.entity_id
_entity_poly.type
_entity_poly.pdbx_seq_one_letter_code
_entity_poly.pdbx_strand_id
1 'polypeptide(L)'
;MAVVLQSRKTGWRRFNDSDKRWVLRQLQYRCKCGTPLDLRNAYFENILPQDPGQPVDIHNLHVLCSKCNLHPAREQEMKRLLIEYIEKMDTRVQSKER
;
A
#
# COMPACT_ATOMS: atom_id res chain seq x y z
N MET A 1 10.95 -7.04 -8.39
CA MET A 1 9.69 -7.43 -9.05
C MET A 1 8.83 -6.20 -9.22
N ALA A 2 8.29 -5.92 -10.41
CA ALA A 2 7.50 -4.72 -10.66
C ALA A 2 6.08 -4.89 -10.09
N VAL A 3 5.64 -3.96 -9.25
CA VAL A 3 4.27 -3.91 -8.73
C VAL A 3 3.29 -3.71 -9.92
N VAL A 4 2.28 -4.55 -10.05
CA VAL A 4 1.29 -4.51 -11.15
C VAL A 4 -0.06 -4.13 -10.57
N LEU A 5 -0.62 -2.99 -10.98
CA LEU A 5 -1.91 -2.52 -10.49
C LEU A 5 -3.09 -3.16 -11.24
N GLN A 6 -4.18 -3.47 -10.52
CA GLN A 6 -5.47 -3.80 -11.11
C GLN A 6 -6.20 -2.51 -11.52
N SER A 7 -6.54 -2.36 -12.80
CA SER A 7 -7.52 -1.36 -13.24
C SER A 7 -8.82 -2.07 -13.61
N ARG A 8 -9.93 -1.71 -12.94
CA ARG A 8 -11.28 -2.24 -13.23
C ARG A 8 -11.73 -2.06 -14.69
N LYS A 9 -11.09 -1.16 -15.46
CA LYS A 9 -11.43 -0.86 -16.86
C LYS A 9 -10.47 -1.40 -17.91
N THR A 10 -9.23 -1.78 -17.55
CA THR A 10 -8.17 -2.03 -18.56
C THR A 10 -7.26 -3.23 -18.28
N GLY A 11 -7.53 -4.02 -17.24
CA GLY A 11 -6.72 -5.20 -16.93
C GLY A 11 -5.39 -4.87 -16.21
N TRP A 12 -4.40 -5.75 -16.39
CA TRP A 12 -3.09 -5.72 -15.74
C TRP A 12 -2.26 -4.56 -16.30
N ARG A 13 -1.91 -3.58 -15.48
CA ARG A 13 -1.00 -2.51 -15.90
C ARG A 13 0.14 -2.33 -14.91
N ARG A 14 1.34 -2.06 -15.43
CA ARG A 14 2.51 -1.77 -14.61
C ARG A 14 2.25 -0.53 -13.77
N PHE A 15 2.62 -0.58 -12.50
CA PHE A 15 2.59 0.58 -11.61
C PHE A 15 3.54 1.66 -12.13
N ASN A 16 2.98 2.77 -12.61
CA ASN A 16 3.74 3.83 -13.28
C ASN A 16 3.98 5.04 -12.35
N ASP A 17 4.75 6.01 -12.82
CA ASP A 17 5.10 7.18 -12.00
C ASP A 17 3.92 8.13 -11.74
N SER A 18 2.88 8.13 -12.59
CA SER A 18 1.66 8.89 -12.33
C SER A 18 0.88 8.30 -11.16
N ASP A 19 0.84 6.96 -11.08
CA ASP A 19 0.19 6.24 -9.98
C ASP A 19 0.95 6.47 -8.67
N LYS A 20 2.29 6.37 -8.70
CA LYS A 20 3.14 6.69 -7.54
C LYS A 20 2.91 8.12 -7.05
N ARG A 21 2.86 9.10 -7.96
CA ARG A 21 2.55 10.51 -7.62
C ARG A 21 1.15 10.68 -7.03
N TRP A 22 0.17 9.90 -7.50
CA TRP A 22 -1.17 9.92 -6.93
C TRP A 22 -1.16 9.40 -5.49
N VAL A 23 -0.50 8.27 -5.21
CA VAL A 23 -0.38 7.72 -3.85
C VAL A 23 0.38 8.69 -2.93
N LEU A 24 1.50 9.26 -3.39
CA LEU A 24 2.26 10.25 -2.62
C LEU A 24 1.42 11.48 -2.26
N ARG A 25 0.53 11.92 -3.16
CA ARG A 25 -0.41 13.02 -2.87
C ARG A 25 -1.40 12.68 -1.77
N GLN A 26 -1.91 11.44 -1.69
CA GLN A 26 -2.79 11.01 -0.60
C GLN A 26 -2.08 11.10 0.76
N LEU A 27 -0.76 10.91 0.78
CA LEU A 27 0.09 11.01 1.96
C LEU A 27 0.66 12.42 2.17
N GLN A 28 0.19 13.42 1.41
CA GLN A 28 0.72 14.79 1.44
C GLN A 28 2.24 14.85 1.28
N TYR A 29 2.83 13.91 0.54
CA TYR A 29 4.28 13.76 0.39
C TYR A 29 5.03 13.61 1.72
N ARG A 30 4.42 12.95 2.72
CA ARG A 30 5.03 12.72 4.03
C ARG A 30 4.90 11.27 4.46
N CYS A 31 5.98 10.74 4.99
CA CYS A 31 5.98 9.45 5.69
C CYS A 31 5.35 9.61 7.07
N LYS A 32 4.93 8.50 7.69
CA LYS A 32 4.46 8.45 9.08
C LYS A 32 5.42 9.10 10.09
N CYS A 33 6.73 9.01 9.86
CA CYS A 33 7.77 9.63 10.68
C CYS A 33 7.99 11.12 10.38
N GLY A 34 7.17 11.75 9.52
CA GLY A 34 7.29 13.15 9.12
C GLY A 34 8.32 13.43 8.02
N THR A 35 9.08 12.42 7.58
CA THR A 35 10.08 12.59 6.50
C THR A 35 9.38 12.92 5.17
N PRO A 36 9.81 13.95 4.43
CA PRO A 36 9.30 14.24 3.09
C PRO A 36 9.55 13.08 2.13
N LEU A 37 8.53 12.73 1.36
CA LEU A 37 8.56 11.66 0.37
C LEU A 37 8.55 12.22 -1.05
N ASP A 38 9.36 11.64 -1.92
CA ASP A 38 9.40 11.84 -3.35
C ASP A 38 9.50 10.49 -4.07
N LEU A 39 9.52 10.51 -5.40
CA LEU A 39 9.60 9.28 -6.20
C LEU A 39 10.93 8.51 -6.04
N ARG A 40 11.97 9.15 -5.49
CA ARG A 40 13.32 8.59 -5.34
C ARG A 40 13.52 7.93 -3.97
N ASN A 41 12.85 8.43 -2.93
CA ASN A 41 13.03 7.99 -1.55
C ASN A 41 11.83 7.21 -0.97
N ALA A 42 10.72 7.13 -1.73
CA ALA A 42 9.52 6.40 -1.35
C ALA A 42 9.58 4.93 -1.78
N TYR A 43 9.33 4.05 -0.82
CA TYR A 43 9.17 2.62 -1.02
C TYR A 43 7.69 2.28 -1.03
N PHE A 44 7.23 1.58 -2.06
CA PHE A 44 5.84 1.18 -2.23
C PHE A 44 5.72 -0.32 -2.04
N GLU A 45 5.00 -0.74 -1.00
CA GLU A 45 4.85 -2.14 -0.63
C GLU A 45 3.40 -2.52 -0.45
N ASN A 46 3.06 -3.79 -0.65
CA ASN A 46 1.71 -4.27 -0.35
C ASN A 46 1.60 -4.69 1.10
N ILE A 47 0.50 -4.27 1.74
CA ILE A 47 0.14 -4.70 3.09
C ILE A 47 -0.20 -6.20 3.11
N LEU A 48 -0.86 -6.68 2.05
CA LEU A 48 -1.24 -8.08 1.93
C LEU A 48 -0.10 -8.89 1.29
N PRO A 49 0.13 -10.13 1.77
CA PRO A 49 0.97 -11.07 1.05
C PRO A 49 0.44 -11.20 -0.39
N GLN A 50 1.28 -10.82 -1.35
CA GLN A 50 0.91 -10.91 -2.76
C GLN A 50 0.84 -12.38 -3.17
N ASP A 51 -0.35 -12.82 -3.58
CA ASP A 51 -0.46 -13.96 -4.45
C ASP A 51 0.15 -13.56 -5.81
N PRO A 52 1.17 -14.27 -6.35
CA PRO A 52 1.83 -13.89 -7.60
C PRO A 52 0.87 -13.85 -8.81
N GLY A 53 -0.31 -14.47 -8.70
CA GLY A 53 -1.39 -14.43 -9.69
C GLY A 53 -2.42 -13.32 -9.47
N GLN A 54 -2.35 -12.53 -8.40
CA GLN A 54 -3.32 -11.48 -8.12
C GLN A 54 -2.77 -10.07 -8.34
N PRO A 55 -3.58 -9.18 -8.94
CA PRO A 55 -3.17 -7.82 -9.21
C PRO A 55 -3.22 -6.97 -7.93
N VAL A 56 -2.39 -5.94 -7.89
CA VAL A 56 -2.27 -5.05 -6.74
C VAL A 56 -3.37 -4.01 -6.76
N ASP A 57 -4.10 -3.88 -5.67
CA ASP A 57 -4.94 -2.71 -5.46
C ASP A 57 -4.06 -1.54 -5.01
N ILE A 58 -4.17 -0.41 -5.72
CA ILE A 58 -3.43 0.82 -5.38
C ILE A 58 -3.75 1.32 -3.97
N HIS A 59 -4.94 0.99 -3.43
CA HIS A 59 -5.35 1.35 -2.07
C HIS A 59 -4.70 0.47 -0.99
N ASN A 60 -4.17 -0.70 -1.37
CA ASN A 60 -3.45 -1.61 -0.47
C ASN A 60 -1.95 -1.33 -0.43
N LEU A 61 -1.50 -0.30 -1.15
CA LEU A 61 -0.11 0.13 -1.14
C LEU A 61 0.19 0.95 0.12
N HIS A 62 1.15 0.45 0.88
CA HIS A 62 1.81 1.17 1.95
C HIS A 62 3.06 1.87 1.42
N VAL A 63 3.27 3.12 1.83
CA VAL A 63 4.43 3.92 1.40
C VAL A 63 5.25 4.40 2.57
N LEU A 64 6.56 4.14 2.52
CA LEU A 64 7.51 4.45 3.59
C LEU A 64 8.78 5.09 3.05
N CYS A 65 9.48 5.85 3.90
CA CYS A 65 10.85 6.30 3.63
C CYS A 65 11.87 5.20 3.93
N SER A 66 13.10 5.35 3.44
CA SER A 66 14.22 4.42 3.69
C SER A 66 14.44 4.10 5.17
N LYS A 67 14.26 5.07 6.07
CA LYS A 67 14.42 4.87 7.51
C LYS A 67 13.34 3.98 8.10
N CYS A 68 12.09 4.17 7.71
CA CYS A 68 10.98 3.33 8.15
C CYS A 68 10.97 1.97 7.46
N ASN A 69 11.65 1.85 6.32
CA ASN A 69 11.83 0.58 5.62
C ASN A 69 12.91 -0.33 6.25
N LEU A 70 13.51 0.07 7.38
CA LEU A 70 14.44 -0.79 8.12
C LEU A 70 13.70 -2.01 8.72
N HIS A 71 14.30 -3.19 8.55
CA HIS A 71 13.68 -4.51 8.76
C HIS A 71 12.84 -4.68 10.04
N PRO A 72 13.31 -4.30 11.25
CA PRO A 72 12.53 -4.54 12.46
C PRO A 72 11.31 -3.63 12.61
N ALA A 73 11.42 -2.35 12.21
CA ALA A 73 10.31 -1.40 12.28
C ALA A 73 9.26 -1.70 11.20
N ARG A 74 9.73 -2.11 10.02
CA ARG A 74 8.89 -2.51 8.89
C ARG A 74 8.03 -3.73 9.22
N GLU A 75 8.61 -4.78 9.80
CA GLU A 75 7.87 -6.03 10.07
C GLU A 75 6.74 -5.81 11.10
N GLN A 76 7.00 -5.03 12.15
CA GLN A 76 5.98 -4.69 13.14
C GLN A 76 4.87 -3.83 12.54
N GLU A 77 5.20 -2.85 11.70
CA GLU A 77 4.21 -2.00 11.02
C GLU A 77 3.35 -2.82 10.05
N MET A 78 3.95 -3.75 9.29
CA MET A 78 3.19 -4.65 8.41
C MET A 78 2.22 -5.54 9.18
N LYS A 79 2.65 -6.11 10.32
CA LYS A 79 1.75 -6.89 11.20
C LYS A 79 0.57 -6.04 11.68
N ARG A 80 0.85 -4.80 12.11
CA ARG A 80 -0.20 -3.86 12.55
C ARG A 80 -1.19 -3.54 11.43
N LEU A 81 -0.70 -3.20 10.24
CA LEU A 81 -1.56 -2.87 9.10
C LEU A 81 -2.39 -4.06 8.63
N LEU A 82 -1.85 -5.28 8.73
CA LEU A 82 -2.59 -6.51 8.43
C LEU A 82 -3.77 -6.68 9.40
N ILE A 83 -3.56 -6.44 10.71
CA ILE A 83 -4.63 -6.50 11.72
C ILE A 83 -5.69 -5.43 11.43
N GLU A 84 -5.29 -4.18 11.21
CA GLU A 84 -6.22 -3.08 10.88
C GLU A 84 -7.02 -3.38 9.60
N TYR A 85 -6.41 -4.06 8.63
CA TYR A 85 -7.09 -4.48 7.40
C TYR A 85 -8.13 -5.57 7.68
N ILE A 86 -7.79 -6.59 8.48
CA ILE A 86 -8.71 -7.67 8.86
C ILE A 86 -9.92 -7.09 9.60
N GLU A 87 -9.70 -6.22 10.60
CA GLU A 87 -10.77 -5.56 11.35
C GLU A 87 -11.69 -4.70 10.46
N LYS A 88 -11.12 -3.98 9.48
CA LYS A 88 -11.88 -3.21 8.48
C LYS A 88 -12.67 -4.10 7.53
N MET A 89 -12.23 -5.34 7.28
CA MET A 89 -12.98 -6.29 6.46
C MET A 89 -14.12 -6.93 7.26
N ASP A 90 -13.89 -7.31 8.52
CA ASP A 90 -14.94 -7.86 9.40
C ASP A 90 -16.11 -6.88 9.60
N THR A 91 -15.81 -5.58 9.78
CA THR A 91 -16.83 -4.53 9.90
C THR A 91 -17.63 -4.30 8.61
N ARG A 92 -17.05 -4.58 7.43
CA ARG A 92 -17.76 -4.56 6.13
C ARG A 92 -18.62 -5.80 5.90
N VAL A 93 -18.28 -6.92 6.53
CA VAL A 93 -19.09 -8.14 6.49
C VAL A 93 -20.34 -7.97 7.35
N GLN A 94 -20.23 -7.43 8.57
CA GLN A 94 -21.38 -7.19 9.45
C GLN A 94 -22.40 -6.17 8.91
N SER A 95 -21.98 -5.22 8.07
CA SER A 95 -22.87 -4.19 7.51
C SER A 95 -23.68 -4.66 6.29
N LYS A 96 -23.48 -5.90 5.83
CA LYS A 96 -24.28 -6.52 4.75
C LYS A 96 -25.31 -7.53 5.23
N GLU A 97 -25.32 -7.88 6.52
CA GLU A 97 -26.27 -8.82 7.13
C GLU A 97 -27.41 -8.12 7.89
N ARG A 98 -27.57 -6.80 7.75
CA ARG A 98 -28.70 -6.04 8.30
C ARG A 98 -29.58 -5.46 7.21
#